data_AF-A0A7G5EHX2-F1
#
_entry.id   AF-A0A7G5EHX2-F1
#
_cell.length_a   1.000
_cell.length_b   1.000
_cell.length_c   1.000
_cell.angle_alpha   90.00
_cell.angle_beta   90.00
_cell.angle_gamma   90.00
#
_symmetry.space_group_name_H-M   'P 1'
#
loop_
_entity.id
_entity.type
_entity.pdbx_description
1 polymer ?
#
loop_
_entity_poly.entity_id
_entity_poly.type
_entity_poly.pdbx_seq_one_letter_code
_entity_poly.pdbx_strand_id
1 'polypeptide(L)'
;MSYNVLTQAINPPATGQYAGANLFFAKKGEAVLISIGQADEKGLPKNEMATVRLEPAQINTAGATNVIWPTPVLLQAGLPYALSISAADTDTAPYVAQVGEVNQAGGYVTQPPAEIGALSHTNESGVVTKYLNRFLRFELLAVQYQQTAQTFVVGQHAVVNATNLTVNAGAIQPAPDARVTYQLKLLDDQGALKATHDVDVAQPIQLAAPHTGGVQVEATLRRAANGLAPVLEQGTVLVVGSLLADGTYITPAVQLAGGNAITVIFEASLPAGSSVQVACSTDDGAIWIDVPFDSSSAQTAGDVELTHKRTGLAGAALRLRLRLLGNTNARPKVRNLRAVIL
;
A
#
# COMPACT_ATOMS: atom_id res chain seq x y z
N MET A 1 35.83 -3.88 -4.78
CA MET A 1 36.30 -3.66 -3.40
C MET A 1 36.06 -4.95 -2.67
N SER A 2 37.11 -5.56 -2.13
CA SER A 2 36.94 -6.81 -1.41
C SER A 2 36.63 -6.52 0.04
N TYR A 3 35.68 -7.26 0.62
CA TYR A 3 35.21 -7.03 1.98
C TYR A 3 35.68 -8.16 2.88
N ASN A 4 36.12 -7.78 4.07
CA ASN A 4 36.28 -8.66 5.20
C ASN A 4 34.97 -8.65 6.00
N VAL A 5 34.35 -9.83 6.15
CA VAL A 5 33.03 -9.96 6.78
C VAL A 5 33.11 -10.86 8.00
N LEU A 6 32.72 -10.32 9.16
CA LEU A 6 32.46 -11.08 10.36
C LEU A 6 30.96 -11.28 10.51
N THR A 7 30.53 -12.53 10.59
CA THR A 7 29.13 -12.92 10.71
C THR A 7 28.91 -13.72 11.98
N GLN A 8 28.02 -13.22 12.84
CA GLN A 8 27.55 -13.91 14.02
C GLN A 8 26.21 -14.59 13.71
N ALA A 9 26.14 -15.91 13.85
CA ALA A 9 24.88 -16.64 13.84
C ALA A 9 24.13 -16.41 15.16
N ILE A 10 22.82 -16.16 15.08
CA ILE A 10 21.95 -15.79 16.21
C ILE A 10 20.66 -16.60 16.10
N ASN A 11 20.23 -17.17 17.23
CA ASN A 11 18.94 -17.85 17.37
C ASN A 11 18.15 -17.15 18.48
N PRO A 12 17.24 -16.22 18.16
CA PRO A 12 16.50 -15.49 19.19
C PRO A 12 15.64 -16.46 20.03
N PRO A 13 15.65 -16.35 21.36
CA PRO A 13 14.91 -17.27 22.25
C PRO A 13 13.40 -17.04 22.19
N ALA A 14 12.96 -15.86 21.75
CA ALA A 14 11.57 -15.49 21.57
C ALA A 14 11.38 -14.68 20.28
N THR A 15 10.21 -14.83 19.67
CA THR A 15 9.81 -13.99 18.54
C THR A 15 9.69 -12.53 19.00
N GLY A 16 10.31 -11.61 18.28
CA GLY A 16 10.34 -10.19 18.64
C GLY A 16 10.63 -9.28 17.46
N GLN A 17 10.27 -8.02 17.62
CA GLN A 17 10.68 -6.95 16.71
C GLN A 17 11.93 -6.26 17.26
N TYR A 18 12.93 -6.09 16.41
CA TYR A 18 14.19 -5.47 16.77
C TYR A 18 14.40 -4.24 15.91
N ALA A 19 14.70 -3.11 16.54
CA ALA A 19 14.95 -1.83 15.86
C ALA A 19 16.43 -1.62 15.55
N GLY A 20 17.33 -2.45 16.07
CA GLY A 20 18.75 -2.19 15.93
C GLY A 20 19.63 -3.20 16.64
N ALA A 21 20.91 -2.86 16.69
CA ALA A 21 21.90 -3.52 17.53
C ALA A 21 22.91 -2.49 18.08
N ASN A 22 23.36 -2.70 19.31
CA ASN A 22 24.59 -2.08 19.79
C ASN A 22 25.77 -2.97 19.42
N LEU A 23 26.74 -2.39 18.72
CA LEU A 23 28.00 -3.05 18.37
C LEU A 23 29.15 -2.38 19.10
N PHE A 24 30.21 -3.13 19.37
CA PHE A 24 31.37 -2.59 20.08
C PHE A 24 32.64 -2.83 19.27
N PHE A 25 33.46 -1.78 19.14
CA PHE A 25 34.65 -1.79 18.30
C PHE A 25 35.89 -1.48 19.13
N ALA A 26 36.93 -2.32 19.01
CA ALA A 26 38.26 -2.04 19.54
C ALA A 26 38.98 -0.97 18.70
N LYS A 27 38.77 -1.01 17.38
CA LYS A 27 39.37 -0.11 16.39
C LYS A 27 38.38 0.16 15.27
N LYS A 28 38.55 1.31 14.63
CA LYS A 28 37.79 1.72 13.45
C LYS A 28 38.75 2.07 12.31
N GLY A 29 38.42 1.61 11.11
CA GLY A 29 39.10 1.91 9.85
C GLY A 29 38.18 2.74 8.94
N GLU A 30 37.80 2.16 7.82
CA GLU A 30 36.89 2.75 6.84
C GLU A 30 35.41 2.55 7.23
N ALA A 31 34.51 2.88 6.30
CA ALA A 31 33.09 2.69 6.48
C ALA A 31 32.74 1.20 6.60
N VAL A 32 31.81 0.88 7.48
CA VAL A 32 31.34 -0.50 7.73
C VAL A 32 29.90 -0.65 7.27
N LEU A 33 29.58 -1.80 6.70
CA LEU A 33 28.22 -2.24 6.40
C LEU A 33 27.79 -3.25 7.46
N ILE A 34 26.72 -2.92 8.17
CA ILE A 34 26.07 -3.79 9.15
C ILE A 34 24.81 -4.34 8.50
N SER A 35 24.69 -5.66 8.41
CA SER A 35 23.47 -6.29 7.90
C SER A 35 22.95 -7.36 8.85
N ILE A 36 21.63 -7.51 8.87
CA ILE A 36 20.94 -8.60 9.54
C ILE A 36 20.00 -9.27 8.54
N GLY A 37 20.02 -10.60 8.52
CA GLY A 37 19.18 -11.41 7.64
C GLY A 37 18.93 -12.79 8.21
N GLN A 38 18.12 -13.58 7.52
CA GLN A 38 18.03 -15.01 7.83
C GLN A 38 19.40 -15.66 7.63
N ALA A 39 19.68 -16.75 8.33
CA ALA A 39 20.88 -17.52 8.07
C ALA A 39 20.55 -18.76 7.23
N ASP A 40 21.50 -19.18 6.40
CA ASP A 40 21.48 -20.50 5.80
C ASP A 40 21.85 -21.60 6.82
N GLU A 41 21.85 -22.86 6.38
CA GLU A 41 22.26 -24.01 7.21
C GLU A 41 23.70 -23.90 7.74
N LYS A 42 24.53 -23.02 7.16
CA LYS A 42 25.90 -22.77 7.57
C LYS A 42 26.02 -21.57 8.52
N GLY A 43 24.93 -20.86 8.84
CA GLY A 43 24.98 -19.67 9.68
C GLY A 43 25.42 -18.40 8.94
N LEU A 44 25.44 -18.44 7.60
CA LEU A 44 25.82 -17.31 6.74
C LEU A 44 24.58 -16.53 6.31
N PRO A 45 24.70 -15.21 6.04
CA PRO A 45 23.56 -14.38 5.71
C PRO A 45 22.87 -14.85 4.42
N LYS A 46 21.56 -14.96 4.50
CA LYS A 46 20.62 -15.22 3.42
C LYS A 46 19.48 -14.21 3.55
N ASN A 47 19.09 -13.58 2.45
CA ASN A 47 18.01 -12.58 2.41
C ASN A 47 18.23 -11.47 3.45
N GLU A 48 19.00 -10.43 3.11
CA GLU A 48 19.16 -9.28 3.99
C GLU A 48 17.80 -8.65 4.30
N MET A 49 17.52 -8.47 5.59
CA MET A 49 16.28 -7.88 6.10
C MET A 49 16.47 -6.41 6.43
N ALA A 50 17.66 -6.03 6.91
CA ALA A 50 18.05 -4.64 7.08
C ALA A 50 19.57 -4.50 6.92
N THR A 51 19.99 -3.38 6.31
CA THR A 51 21.39 -3.04 6.10
C THR A 51 21.60 -1.57 6.40
N VAL A 52 22.66 -1.26 7.15
CA VAL A 52 23.04 0.10 7.57
C VAL A 52 24.51 0.31 7.29
N ARG A 53 24.83 1.42 6.63
CA ARG A 53 26.21 1.89 6.46
C ARG A 53 26.56 2.86 7.58
N LEU A 54 27.69 2.63 8.24
CA LEU A 54 28.26 3.55 9.21
C LEU A 54 29.56 4.11 8.67
N GLU A 55 29.67 5.42 8.64
CA GLU A 55 30.91 6.12 8.36
C GLU A 55 31.83 6.09 9.61
N PRO A 56 33.17 6.18 9.46
CA PRO A 56 34.11 6.10 10.59
C PRO A 56 33.83 7.09 11.73
N ALA A 57 33.22 8.23 11.43
CA ALA A 57 32.81 9.22 12.43
C ALA A 57 31.68 8.73 13.34
N GLN A 58 30.85 7.79 12.87
CA GLN A 58 29.71 7.22 13.62
C GLN A 58 30.12 6.03 14.50
N ILE A 59 31.33 5.49 14.31
CA ILE A 59 31.84 4.35 15.07
C ILE A 59 32.47 4.84 16.38
N ASN A 60 31.90 4.38 17.49
CA ASN A 60 32.37 4.62 18.85
C ASN A 60 33.26 3.45 19.32
N THR A 61 34.50 3.76 19.70
CA THR A 61 35.47 2.77 20.22
C THR A 61 35.61 2.80 21.75
N ALA A 62 34.98 3.77 22.43
CA ALA A 62 34.97 3.88 23.89
C ALA A 62 33.71 3.24 24.54
N GLY A 63 32.75 2.81 23.73
CA GLY A 63 31.48 2.26 24.18
C GLY A 63 30.67 1.66 23.04
N ALA A 64 29.36 1.55 23.24
CA ALA A 64 28.45 1.05 22.21
C ALA A 64 28.38 2.02 21.01
N THR A 65 28.46 1.44 19.82
CA THR A 65 28.03 2.04 18.56
C THR A 65 26.60 1.60 18.31
N ASN A 66 25.65 2.54 18.42
CA ASN A 66 24.24 2.26 18.22
C ASN A 66 23.92 2.22 16.72
N VAL A 67 23.38 1.08 16.27
CA VAL A 67 22.96 0.86 14.88
C VAL A 67 21.45 0.67 14.86
N ILE A 68 20.74 1.57 14.17
CA ILE A 68 19.27 1.53 14.05
C ILE A 68 18.88 1.14 12.63
N TRP A 69 18.04 0.12 12.51
CA TRP A 69 17.46 -0.32 11.24
C TRP A 69 16.44 0.71 10.72
N PRO A 70 16.31 0.89 9.40
CA PRO A 70 15.31 1.81 8.84
C PRO A 70 13.86 1.47 9.26
N THR A 71 13.59 0.18 9.42
CA THR A 71 12.33 -0.37 9.91
C THR A 71 12.60 -1.53 10.87
N PRO A 72 11.79 -1.73 11.93
CA PRO A 72 11.96 -2.87 12.81
C PRO A 72 11.91 -4.21 12.05
N VAL A 73 12.85 -5.10 12.31
CA VAL A 73 12.90 -6.44 11.72
C VAL A 73 12.24 -7.45 12.66
N LEU A 74 11.41 -8.33 12.11
CA LEU A 74 10.77 -9.41 12.86
C LEU A 74 11.69 -10.63 12.88
N LEU A 75 12.22 -10.97 14.05
CA LEU A 75 12.96 -12.22 14.23
C LEU A 75 12.06 -13.22 14.95
N GLN A 76 11.93 -14.43 14.40
CA GLN A 76 11.08 -15.49 14.92
C GLN A 76 11.88 -16.48 15.74
N ALA A 77 11.32 -16.95 16.86
CA ALA A 77 11.93 -18.01 17.65
C ALA A 77 12.13 -19.28 16.81
N GLY A 78 13.27 -19.94 17.00
CA GLY A 78 13.59 -21.21 16.33
C GLY A 78 14.05 -21.08 14.87
N LEU A 79 14.17 -19.86 14.34
CA LEU A 79 14.84 -19.61 13.05
C LEU A 79 16.23 -19.02 13.25
N PRO A 80 17.23 -19.43 12.44
CA PRO A 80 18.56 -18.87 12.52
C PRO A 80 18.67 -17.57 11.71
N TYR A 81 19.39 -16.61 12.28
CA TYR A 81 19.68 -15.30 11.71
C TYR A 81 21.19 -15.03 11.72
N ALA A 82 21.62 -14.12 10.86
CA ALA A 82 23.02 -13.75 10.70
C ALA A 82 23.17 -12.23 10.85
N LEU A 83 23.94 -11.79 11.86
CA LEU A 83 24.36 -10.40 12.02
C LEU A 83 25.78 -10.27 11.47
N SER A 84 25.94 -9.47 10.42
CA SER A 84 27.21 -9.32 9.71
C SER A 84 27.77 -7.90 9.82
N ILE A 85 29.08 -7.82 10.01
CA ILE A 85 29.88 -6.60 9.96
C ILE A 85 30.84 -6.76 8.79
N SER A 86 30.67 -5.96 7.74
CA SER A 86 31.52 -5.98 6.56
C SER A 86 32.32 -4.68 6.48
N ALA A 87 33.64 -4.79 6.40
CA ALA A 87 34.55 -3.65 6.23
C ALA A 87 35.47 -3.89 5.02
N ALA A 88 35.81 -2.83 4.29
CA ALA A 88 36.74 -2.90 3.16
C ALA A 88 38.17 -2.51 3.59
N ASP A 89 38.55 -2.87 4.82
CA ASP A 89 39.82 -2.50 5.43
C ASP A 89 40.31 -3.58 6.42
N THR A 90 41.55 -3.44 6.90
CA THR A 90 42.17 -4.34 7.87
C THR A 90 42.27 -3.78 9.29
N ASP A 91 41.82 -2.54 9.50
CA ASP A 91 41.98 -1.80 10.76
C ASP A 91 40.75 -1.90 11.67
N THR A 92 39.56 -1.99 11.08
CA THR A 92 38.28 -2.16 11.77
C THR A 92 38.27 -3.48 12.51
N ALA A 93 38.12 -3.39 13.83
CA ALA A 93 38.12 -4.56 14.71
C ALA A 93 36.94 -4.49 15.67
N PRO A 94 35.84 -5.24 15.44
CA PRO A 94 34.79 -5.40 16.44
C PRO A 94 35.30 -6.24 17.62
N TYR A 95 34.72 -6.05 18.80
CA TYR A 95 35.04 -6.88 19.96
C TYR A 95 34.52 -8.29 19.75
N VAL A 96 35.46 -9.24 19.84
CA VAL A 96 35.20 -10.67 19.80
C VAL A 96 35.73 -11.26 21.10
N ALA A 97 34.88 -11.98 21.82
CA ALA A 97 35.26 -12.74 22.99
C ALA A 97 35.65 -14.16 22.57
N GLN A 98 36.66 -14.74 23.21
CA GLN A 98 37.04 -16.13 23.00
C GLN A 98 36.94 -16.93 24.30
N VAL A 99 36.44 -18.17 24.23
CA VAL A 99 36.43 -19.09 25.36
C VAL A 99 37.86 -19.35 25.84
N GLY A 100 38.06 -19.27 27.15
CA GLY A 100 39.35 -19.42 27.81
C GLY A 100 40.12 -18.11 27.99
N GLU A 101 39.67 -16.99 27.41
CA GLU A 101 40.29 -15.69 27.63
C GLU A 101 39.70 -14.97 28.85
N VAL A 102 40.49 -14.04 29.40
CA VAL A 102 40.08 -13.20 30.53
C VAL A 102 39.14 -12.11 30.02
N ASN A 103 37.97 -12.01 30.64
CA ASN A 103 36.98 -10.98 30.39
C ASN A 103 37.46 -9.61 30.92
N GLN A 104 36.79 -8.53 30.51
CA GLN A 104 37.15 -7.15 30.92
C GLN A 104 37.04 -6.90 32.44
N ALA A 105 36.36 -7.78 33.19
CA ALA A 105 36.19 -7.70 34.64
C ALA A 105 37.18 -8.62 35.41
N GLY A 106 38.11 -9.31 34.73
CA GLY A 106 39.12 -10.16 35.35
C GLY A 106 38.73 -11.63 35.58
N GLY A 107 37.54 -12.07 35.17
CA GLY A 107 37.11 -13.48 35.16
C GLY A 107 37.38 -14.18 33.81
N TYR A 108 37.12 -15.48 33.68
CA TYR A 108 37.29 -16.20 32.39
C TYR A 108 35.97 -16.34 31.63
N VAL A 109 36.04 -16.33 30.30
CA VAL A 109 34.92 -16.73 29.43
C VAL A 109 34.86 -18.25 29.37
N THR A 110 33.86 -18.85 30.01
CA THR A 110 33.79 -20.32 30.21
C THR A 110 32.89 -21.05 29.23
N GLN A 111 31.88 -20.39 28.66
CA GLN A 111 30.94 -21.02 27.71
C GLN A 111 30.24 -19.99 26.81
N PRO A 112 29.84 -20.39 25.59
CA PRO A 112 28.90 -19.61 24.78
C PRO A 112 27.51 -19.50 25.44
N PRO A 113 26.79 -18.40 25.20
CA PRO A 113 25.34 -18.36 25.38
C PRO A 113 24.65 -19.36 24.43
N ALA A 114 23.56 -19.99 24.87
CA ALA A 114 22.86 -21.01 24.09
C ALA A 114 22.18 -20.44 22.83
N GLU A 115 21.90 -19.13 22.85
CA GLU A 115 21.19 -18.37 21.82
C GLU A 115 22.13 -17.88 20.69
N ILE A 116 23.43 -18.12 20.81
CA ILE A 116 24.46 -17.62 19.88
C ILE A 116 25.14 -18.80 19.19
N GLY A 117 25.13 -18.79 17.87
CA GLY A 117 25.81 -19.78 17.03
C GLY A 117 27.28 -19.47 16.79
N ALA A 118 27.88 -20.17 15.83
CA ALA A 118 29.28 -19.94 15.45
C ALA A 118 29.50 -18.54 14.87
N LEU A 119 30.64 -17.93 15.19
CA LEU A 119 31.15 -16.77 14.47
C LEU A 119 31.85 -17.26 13.20
N SER A 120 31.58 -16.62 12.07
CA SER A 120 32.25 -16.91 10.80
C SER A 120 32.97 -15.66 10.30
N HIS A 121 34.14 -15.86 9.69
CA HIS A 121 34.91 -14.82 9.03
C HIS A 121 35.04 -15.19 7.56
N THR A 122 34.46 -14.37 6.69
CA THR A 122 34.68 -14.44 5.24
C THR A 122 35.76 -13.44 4.88
N ASN A 123 36.87 -13.94 4.35
CA ASN A 123 37.95 -13.07 3.88
C ASN A 123 37.64 -12.50 2.48
N GLU A 124 38.52 -11.63 2.03
CA GLU A 124 38.45 -10.97 0.72
C GLU A 124 38.45 -11.93 -0.48
N SER A 125 38.91 -13.16 -0.31
CA SER A 125 38.88 -14.20 -1.34
C SER A 125 37.61 -15.06 -1.29
N GLY A 126 36.65 -14.73 -0.41
CA GLY A 126 35.42 -15.49 -0.21
C GLY A 126 35.60 -16.76 0.63
N VAL A 127 36.77 -16.97 1.24
CA VAL A 127 37.04 -18.13 2.09
C VAL A 127 36.40 -17.90 3.46
N VAL A 128 35.54 -18.82 3.87
CA VAL A 128 34.82 -18.77 5.14
C VAL A 128 35.55 -19.62 6.18
N THR A 129 36.00 -18.98 7.27
CA THR A 129 36.53 -19.65 8.46
C THR A 129 35.51 -19.59 9.58
N LYS A 130 35.16 -20.74 10.16
CA LYS A 130 34.23 -20.81 11.30
C LYS A 130 34.98 -20.93 12.62
N TYR A 131 34.55 -20.18 13.61
CA TYR A 131 35.04 -20.20 14.98
C TYR A 131 33.92 -20.64 15.92
N LEU A 132 34.10 -21.80 16.56
CA LEU A 132 33.15 -22.35 17.53
C LEU A 132 33.36 -21.82 18.96
N ASN A 133 34.51 -21.19 19.21
CA ASN A 133 34.92 -20.69 20.51
C ASN A 133 35.04 -19.16 20.54
N ARG A 134 34.60 -18.46 19.48
CA ARG A 134 34.65 -17.00 19.37
C ARG A 134 33.25 -16.45 19.14
N PHE A 135 32.95 -15.31 19.76
CA PHE A 135 31.62 -14.69 19.70
C PHE A 135 31.74 -13.18 19.59
N LEU A 136 30.95 -12.59 18.70
CA LEU A 136 30.83 -11.15 18.58
C LEU A 136 30.18 -10.58 19.86
N ARG A 137 30.70 -9.47 20.39
CA ARG A 137 30.00 -8.69 21.41
C ARG A 137 28.98 -7.77 20.75
N PHE A 138 27.69 -8.02 21.00
CA PHE A 138 26.59 -7.19 20.52
C PHE A 138 25.42 -7.22 21.52
N GLU A 139 24.52 -6.26 21.38
CA GLU A 139 23.21 -6.28 22.04
C GLU A 139 22.14 -6.05 20.98
N LEU A 140 21.14 -6.92 20.89
CA LEU A 140 20.00 -6.67 20.01
C LEU A 140 18.99 -5.76 20.70
N LEU A 141 18.54 -4.72 19.99
CA LEU A 141 17.63 -3.72 20.52
C LEU A 141 16.18 -4.11 20.21
N ALA A 142 15.56 -4.86 21.11
CA ALA A 142 14.15 -5.21 21.02
C ALA A 142 13.25 -3.99 21.22
N VAL A 143 12.18 -3.89 20.43
CA VAL A 143 11.22 -2.79 20.51
C VAL A 143 10.24 -3.04 21.66
N GLN A 144 10.01 -2.02 22.49
CA GLN A 144 8.99 -2.04 23.53
C GLN A 144 7.97 -0.92 23.28
N TYR A 145 6.80 -1.31 22.77
CA TYR A 145 5.70 -0.37 22.52
C TYR A 145 4.97 -0.06 23.82
N GLN A 146 4.93 1.20 24.23
CA GLN A 146 4.23 1.62 25.45
C GLN A 146 2.70 1.71 25.25
N GLN A 147 2.26 2.17 24.08
CA GLN A 147 0.83 2.32 23.74
C GLN A 147 0.26 1.07 23.05
N THR A 148 -0.97 0.69 23.42
CA THR A 148 -1.67 -0.44 22.77
C THR A 148 -2.12 -0.10 21.36
N ALA A 149 -2.49 1.16 21.14
CA ALA A 149 -2.85 1.68 19.83
C ALA A 149 -2.39 3.13 19.71
N GLN A 150 -2.04 3.53 18.51
CA GLN A 150 -1.69 4.90 18.16
C GLN A 150 -2.34 5.25 16.83
N THR A 151 -3.08 6.37 16.81
CA THR A 151 -3.69 6.93 15.61
C THR A 151 -2.90 8.15 15.16
N PHE A 152 -2.65 8.27 13.87
CA PHE A 152 -2.05 9.45 13.28
C PHE A 152 -2.63 9.75 11.90
N VAL A 153 -2.49 11.02 11.49
CA VAL A 153 -2.85 11.46 10.15
C VAL A 153 -1.75 11.03 9.19
N VAL A 154 -2.08 10.16 8.25
CA VAL A 154 -1.17 9.73 7.17
C VAL A 154 -1.02 10.86 6.16
N GLY A 155 -2.13 11.54 5.85
CA GLY A 155 -2.14 12.68 4.96
C GLY A 155 -3.54 13.23 4.75
N GLN A 156 -3.61 14.39 4.11
CA GLN A 156 -4.86 15.04 3.73
C GLN A 156 -4.74 15.54 2.29
N HIS A 157 -5.81 15.37 1.51
CA HIS A 157 -5.88 15.85 0.14
C HIS A 157 -7.21 16.54 -0.13
N ALA A 158 -7.20 17.64 -0.89
CA ALA A 158 -8.41 18.28 -1.35
C ALA A 158 -8.95 17.53 -2.57
N VAL A 159 -10.25 17.24 -2.58
CA VAL A 159 -10.93 16.55 -3.67
C VAL A 159 -12.04 17.42 -4.23
N VAL A 160 -12.38 17.21 -5.50
CA VAL A 160 -13.47 17.90 -6.18
C VAL A 160 -14.43 16.87 -6.74
N ASN A 161 -15.71 16.98 -6.39
CA ASN A 161 -16.78 16.10 -6.86
C ASN A 161 -16.43 14.61 -6.69
N ALA A 162 -15.81 14.24 -5.58
CA ALA A 162 -15.47 12.85 -5.26
C ALA A 162 -16.73 12.07 -4.96
N THR A 163 -16.91 10.92 -5.59
CA THR A 163 -18.04 10.01 -5.38
C THR A 163 -17.60 8.65 -4.85
N ASN A 164 -16.34 8.30 -5.10
CA ASN A 164 -15.74 7.06 -4.67
C ASN A 164 -14.36 7.34 -4.08
N LEU A 165 -14.05 6.67 -2.98
CA LEU A 165 -12.75 6.78 -2.32
C LEU A 165 -12.25 5.38 -1.97
N THR A 166 -10.95 5.17 -2.08
CA THR A 166 -10.28 3.94 -1.65
C THR A 166 -8.92 4.30 -1.07
N VAL A 167 -8.53 3.65 0.03
CA VAL A 167 -7.16 3.74 0.57
C VAL A 167 -6.38 2.51 0.15
N ASN A 168 -5.23 2.70 -0.49
CA ASN A 168 -4.28 1.65 -0.77
C ASN A 168 -3.01 1.87 0.06
N ALA A 169 -2.58 0.88 0.83
CA ALA A 169 -1.42 0.98 1.68
C ALA A 169 -0.80 -0.41 1.92
N GLY A 170 0.53 -0.46 1.96
CA GLY A 170 1.28 -1.63 2.40
C GLY A 170 1.47 -1.60 3.93
N ALA A 171 1.39 -2.75 4.58
CA ALA A 171 1.73 -2.88 5.99
C ALA A 171 2.18 -4.30 6.32
N ILE A 172 3.20 -4.42 7.17
CA ILE A 172 3.60 -5.68 7.78
C ILE A 172 2.76 -5.87 9.04
N GLN A 173 2.01 -6.96 9.09
CA GLN A 173 1.13 -7.32 10.22
C GLN A 173 1.62 -8.64 10.84
N PRO A 174 2.51 -8.58 11.85
CA PRO A 174 3.24 -9.76 12.33
C PRO A 174 2.40 -10.73 13.16
N ALA A 175 1.17 -10.36 13.51
CA ALA A 175 0.21 -11.19 14.24
C ALA A 175 -1.23 -10.78 13.86
N PRO A 176 -2.23 -11.66 14.00
CA PRO A 176 -3.63 -11.36 13.63
C PRO A 176 -4.24 -10.14 14.34
N ASP A 177 -3.77 -9.84 15.56
CA ASP A 177 -4.19 -8.70 16.38
C ASP A 177 -3.24 -7.49 16.29
N ALA A 178 -2.10 -7.63 15.61
CA ALA A 178 -1.18 -6.54 15.27
C ALA A 178 -1.55 -5.95 13.90
N ARG A 179 -2.53 -5.04 13.88
CA ARG A 179 -3.16 -4.56 12.64
C ARG A 179 -3.15 -3.05 12.46
N VAL A 180 -3.20 -2.62 11.20
CA VAL A 180 -3.48 -1.24 10.81
C VAL A 180 -4.92 -1.13 10.35
N THR A 181 -5.69 -0.20 10.91
CA THR A 181 -7.04 0.14 10.43
C THR A 181 -7.07 1.58 9.94
N TYR A 182 -7.89 1.87 8.94
CA TYR A 182 -7.95 3.18 8.31
C TYR A 182 -9.29 3.87 8.49
N GLN A 183 -9.25 5.18 8.64
CA GLN A 183 -10.41 6.05 8.61
C GLN A 183 -10.24 7.13 7.55
N LEU A 184 -11.28 7.37 6.77
CA LEU A 184 -11.41 8.52 5.89
C LEU A 184 -12.31 9.55 6.55
N LYS A 185 -11.74 10.72 6.86
CA LYS A 185 -12.46 11.87 7.38
C LYS A 185 -12.71 12.87 6.27
N LEU A 186 -13.97 13.10 5.92
CA LEU A 186 -14.39 14.13 4.99
C LEU A 186 -14.48 15.46 5.75
N LEU A 187 -13.75 16.47 5.28
CA LEU A 187 -13.72 17.81 5.86
C LEU A 187 -14.39 18.79 4.89
N ASP A 188 -15.09 19.78 5.42
CA ASP A 188 -15.56 20.91 4.62
C ASP A 188 -14.42 21.87 4.26
N ASP A 189 -14.75 22.93 3.50
CA ASP A 189 -13.79 23.94 3.04
C ASP A 189 -13.16 24.76 4.20
N GLN A 190 -13.76 24.70 5.39
CA GLN A 190 -13.26 25.34 6.62
C GLN A 190 -12.48 24.36 7.50
N GLY A 191 -12.35 23.09 7.08
CA GLY A 191 -11.65 22.04 7.80
C GLY A 191 -12.47 21.33 8.88
N ALA A 192 -13.77 21.59 8.98
CA ALA A 192 -14.64 20.91 9.95
C ALA A 192 -15.05 19.52 9.44
N LEU A 193 -15.14 18.56 10.36
CA LEU A 193 -15.50 17.17 10.06
C LEU A 193 -16.96 17.07 9.61
N LYS A 194 -17.19 16.57 8.39
CA LYS A 194 -18.53 16.26 7.85
C LYS A 194 -18.93 14.80 8.05
N ALA A 195 -18.00 13.89 7.83
CA ALA A 195 -18.26 12.45 7.92
C ALA A 195 -16.96 11.67 8.15
N THR A 196 -17.10 10.49 8.76
CA THR A 196 -16.02 9.52 8.92
C THR A 196 -16.45 8.19 8.33
N HIS A 197 -15.56 7.54 7.61
CA HIS A 197 -15.75 6.20 7.08
C HIS A 197 -14.61 5.30 7.53
N ASP A 198 -14.93 4.22 8.23
CA ASP A 198 -13.99 3.12 8.46
C ASP A 198 -13.81 2.36 7.14
N VAL A 199 -12.55 2.15 6.75
CA VAL A 199 -12.21 1.45 5.50
C VAL A 199 -11.08 0.46 5.71
N ASP A 200 -11.19 -0.68 5.04
CA ASP A 200 -10.08 -1.58 4.84
C ASP A 200 -9.25 -1.16 3.61
N VAL A 201 -8.01 -1.64 3.56
CA VAL A 201 -7.14 -1.41 2.40
C VAL A 201 -7.80 -1.99 1.15
N ALA A 202 -7.76 -1.23 0.06
CA ALA A 202 -8.38 -1.54 -1.23
C ALA A 202 -9.90 -1.69 -1.21
N GLN A 203 -10.58 -1.39 -0.09
CA GLN A 203 -12.03 -1.36 -0.03
C GLN A 203 -12.56 -0.03 -0.62
N PRO A 204 -13.29 -0.06 -1.74
CA PRO A 204 -13.92 1.15 -2.26
C PRO A 204 -15.13 1.53 -1.41
N ILE A 205 -15.20 2.79 -1.02
CA ILE A 205 -16.42 3.39 -0.51
C ILE A 205 -17.10 4.20 -1.61
N GLN A 206 -18.43 4.15 -1.62
CA GLN A 206 -19.25 5.04 -2.42
C GLN A 206 -19.91 6.06 -1.49
N LEU A 207 -19.72 7.34 -1.80
CA LEU A 207 -20.33 8.42 -1.05
C LEU A 207 -21.79 8.58 -1.45
N ALA A 208 -22.64 8.88 -0.46
CA ALA A 208 -24.07 9.09 -0.69
C ALA A 208 -24.34 10.31 -1.60
N ALA A 209 -23.47 11.32 -1.54
CA ALA A 209 -23.47 12.49 -2.41
C ALA A 209 -22.02 12.86 -2.77
N PRO A 210 -21.79 13.55 -3.89
CA PRO A 210 -20.45 14.02 -4.23
C PRO A 210 -19.86 14.95 -3.16
N HIS A 211 -18.58 14.78 -2.86
CA HIS A 211 -17.85 15.57 -1.89
C HIS A 211 -16.82 16.47 -2.57
N THR A 212 -16.80 17.74 -2.18
CA THR A 212 -15.74 18.69 -2.48
C THR A 212 -15.25 19.25 -1.15
N GLY A 213 -13.94 19.25 -0.94
CA GLY A 213 -13.31 19.63 0.32
C GLY A 213 -12.14 18.73 0.67
N GLY A 214 -11.71 18.76 1.94
CA GLY A 214 -10.62 17.92 2.43
C GLY A 214 -11.05 16.46 2.60
N VAL A 215 -10.13 15.53 2.31
CA VAL A 215 -10.20 14.12 2.72
C VAL A 215 -8.93 13.81 3.49
N GLN A 216 -9.07 13.54 4.78
CA GLN A 216 -7.99 13.16 5.68
C GLN A 216 -7.98 11.64 5.87
N VAL A 217 -6.82 11.03 5.63
CA VAL A 217 -6.58 9.60 5.88
C VAL A 217 -5.91 9.46 7.24
N GLU A 218 -6.57 8.76 8.16
CA GLU A 218 -6.00 8.37 9.45
C GLU A 218 -5.70 6.88 9.46
N ALA A 219 -4.54 6.52 10.00
CA ALA A 219 -4.16 5.15 10.29
C ALA A 219 -4.09 4.95 11.79
N THR A 220 -4.67 3.85 12.27
CA THR A 220 -4.53 3.40 13.65
C THR A 220 -3.72 2.11 13.66
N LEU A 221 -2.54 2.16 14.25
CA LEU A 221 -1.67 1.00 14.46
C LEU A 221 -2.00 0.43 15.83
N ARG A 222 -2.40 -0.84 15.88
CA ARG A 222 -2.68 -1.54 17.13
C ARG A 222 -1.69 -2.67 17.32
N ARG A 223 -1.02 -2.72 18.48
CA ARG A 223 -0.13 -3.83 18.83
C ARG A 223 -0.95 -5.04 19.30
N ALA A 224 -0.38 -6.21 19.09
CA ALA A 224 -0.86 -7.48 19.60
C ALA A 224 -0.57 -7.66 21.10
N ALA A 225 -1.30 -8.60 21.73
CA ALA A 225 -1.11 -8.94 23.14
C ALA A 225 0.30 -9.51 23.44
N ASN A 226 0.94 -10.13 22.44
CA ASN A 226 2.30 -10.65 22.52
C ASN A 226 3.39 -9.57 22.38
N GLY A 227 3.01 -8.30 22.25
CA GLY A 227 3.93 -7.16 22.16
C GLY A 227 4.38 -6.80 20.74
N LEU A 228 4.03 -7.57 19.71
CA LEU A 228 4.35 -7.23 18.31
C LEU A 228 3.40 -6.13 17.80
N ALA A 229 3.90 -5.20 17.00
CA ALA A 229 3.10 -4.15 16.39
C ALA A 229 3.21 -4.17 14.85
N PRO A 230 2.19 -3.71 14.13
CA PRO A 230 2.28 -3.57 12.69
C PRO A 230 3.29 -2.48 12.31
N VAL A 231 3.88 -2.61 11.13
CA VAL A 231 4.72 -1.58 10.51
C VAL A 231 4.01 -1.09 9.26
N LEU A 232 3.66 0.19 9.22
CA LEU A 232 3.12 0.83 8.02
C LEU A 232 4.25 1.06 7.02
N GLU A 233 4.08 0.60 5.78
CA GLU A 233 5.05 0.85 4.72
C GLU A 233 4.88 2.24 4.12
N GLN A 234 5.92 2.72 3.44
CA GLN A 234 5.83 3.98 2.71
C GLN A 234 4.88 3.85 1.51
N GLY A 235 4.25 4.97 1.13
CA GLY A 235 3.45 5.03 -0.09
C GLY A 235 1.96 4.70 0.09
N THR A 236 1.34 5.09 1.21
CA THR A 236 -0.13 5.12 1.27
C THR A 236 -0.69 6.06 0.20
N VAL A 237 -1.63 5.56 -0.61
CA VAL A 237 -2.29 6.30 -1.69
C VAL A 237 -3.78 6.37 -1.43
N LEU A 238 -4.33 7.58 -1.52
CA LEU A 238 -5.77 7.81 -1.63
C LEU A 238 -6.15 7.81 -3.11
N VAL A 239 -7.02 6.87 -3.51
CA VAL A 239 -7.61 6.83 -4.85
C VAL A 239 -8.96 7.51 -4.79
N VAL A 240 -9.17 8.48 -5.69
CA VAL A 240 -10.39 9.29 -5.76
C VAL A 240 -11.04 9.06 -7.11
N GLY A 241 -12.32 8.67 -7.10
CA GLY A 241 -13.16 8.55 -8.28
C GLY A 241 -14.27 9.59 -8.27
N SER A 242 -14.54 10.17 -9.43
CA SER A 242 -15.63 11.12 -9.64
C SER A 242 -16.53 10.62 -10.75
N LEU A 243 -17.81 10.44 -10.42
CA LEU A 243 -18.84 10.12 -11.40
C LEU A 243 -19.48 11.41 -11.90
N LEU A 244 -19.70 11.47 -13.21
CA LEU A 244 -20.49 12.52 -13.83
C LEU A 244 -21.96 12.32 -13.50
N ALA A 245 -22.69 13.43 -13.35
CA ALA A 245 -24.14 13.42 -13.19
C ALA A 245 -24.86 13.03 -14.49
N ASP A 246 -24.19 13.20 -15.63
CA ASP A 246 -24.71 12.80 -16.92
C ASP A 246 -23.63 12.26 -17.87
N GLY A 247 -24.08 11.39 -18.77
CA GLY A 247 -23.28 10.82 -19.85
C GLY A 247 -24.01 10.98 -21.17
N THR A 248 -23.30 11.37 -22.22
CA THR A 248 -23.88 11.56 -23.54
C THR A 248 -23.28 10.57 -24.53
N TYR A 249 -24.15 9.82 -25.21
CA TYR A 249 -23.79 8.99 -26.35
C TYR A 249 -24.42 9.57 -27.62
N ILE A 250 -23.64 9.73 -28.68
CA ILE A 250 -24.11 10.17 -29.99
C ILE A 250 -23.80 9.08 -31.01
N THR A 251 -24.82 8.65 -31.76
CA THR A 251 -24.64 7.66 -32.81
C THR A 251 -23.87 8.24 -34.01
N PRO A 252 -23.27 7.40 -34.85
CA PRO A 252 -22.96 7.78 -36.22
C PRO A 252 -24.21 8.32 -36.94
N ALA A 253 -23.99 9.10 -38.00
CA ALA A 253 -25.07 9.57 -38.87
C ALA A 253 -25.67 8.40 -39.66
N VAL A 254 -26.99 8.33 -39.71
CA VAL A 254 -27.77 7.36 -40.48
C VAL A 254 -28.54 8.11 -41.56
N GLN A 255 -28.52 7.62 -42.79
CA GLN A 255 -29.24 8.26 -43.90
C GLN A 255 -30.76 8.12 -43.71
N LEU A 256 -31.51 9.19 -43.90
CA LEU A 256 -32.98 9.15 -43.83
C LEU A 256 -33.58 8.46 -45.06
N ALA A 257 -32.91 8.51 -46.21
CA ALA A 257 -33.31 7.82 -47.45
C ALA A 257 -34.80 8.05 -47.84
N GLY A 258 -35.35 9.23 -47.55
CA GLY A 258 -36.74 9.58 -47.80
C GLY A 258 -37.72 9.31 -46.66
N GLY A 259 -37.29 8.62 -45.60
CA GLY A 259 -38.05 8.46 -44.36
C GLY A 259 -38.22 9.78 -43.62
N ASN A 260 -39.35 9.94 -42.94
CA ASN A 260 -39.71 11.15 -42.20
C ASN A 260 -39.98 10.88 -40.71
N ALA A 261 -39.84 9.63 -40.27
CA ALA A 261 -40.05 9.23 -38.89
C ALA A 261 -38.90 8.34 -38.39
N ILE A 262 -38.74 8.33 -37.07
CA ILE A 262 -37.80 7.45 -36.38
C ILE A 262 -38.47 6.77 -35.20
N THR A 263 -38.17 5.49 -35.03
CA THR A 263 -38.42 4.71 -33.82
C THR A 263 -37.08 4.29 -33.22
N VAL A 264 -36.84 4.68 -31.97
CA VAL A 264 -35.64 4.34 -31.20
C VAL A 264 -36.05 3.36 -30.10
N ILE A 265 -35.37 2.23 -30.02
CA ILE A 265 -35.66 1.16 -29.05
C ILE A 265 -34.37 0.79 -28.33
N PHE A 266 -34.38 0.73 -27.01
CA PHE A 266 -33.23 0.28 -26.23
C PHE A 266 -33.67 -0.37 -24.93
N GLU A 267 -32.81 -1.24 -24.39
CA GLU A 267 -33.01 -1.82 -23.06
C GLU A 267 -32.26 -0.96 -22.03
N ALA A 268 -32.92 -0.62 -20.93
CA ALA A 268 -32.37 0.25 -19.91
C ALA A 268 -32.59 -0.28 -18.49
N SER A 269 -31.56 -0.13 -17.66
CA SER A 269 -31.66 -0.24 -16.20
C SER A 269 -31.72 1.17 -15.64
N LEU A 270 -32.88 1.56 -15.09
CA LEU A 270 -33.14 2.91 -14.59
C LEU A 270 -33.53 2.86 -13.10
N PRO A 271 -32.55 2.82 -12.17
CA PRO A 271 -32.83 3.00 -10.76
C PRO A 271 -33.58 4.31 -10.49
N ALA A 272 -34.35 4.35 -9.40
CA ALA A 272 -35.09 5.54 -9.01
C ALA A 272 -34.17 6.76 -8.89
N GLY A 273 -34.52 7.86 -9.56
CA GLY A 273 -33.68 9.07 -9.64
C GLY A 273 -32.69 9.10 -10.81
N SER A 274 -32.78 8.15 -11.74
CA SER A 274 -32.07 8.17 -13.03
C SER A 274 -33.05 8.24 -14.22
N SER A 275 -32.58 8.71 -15.37
CA SER A 275 -33.37 8.78 -16.61
C SER A 275 -32.51 8.75 -17.87
N VAL A 276 -33.15 8.56 -19.01
CA VAL A 276 -32.54 8.68 -20.34
C VAL A 276 -33.38 9.64 -21.16
N GLN A 277 -32.74 10.66 -21.74
CA GLN A 277 -33.34 11.56 -22.71
C GLN A 277 -32.86 11.17 -24.10
N VAL A 278 -33.79 11.08 -25.05
CA VAL A 278 -33.48 10.75 -26.44
C VAL A 278 -33.74 11.98 -27.28
N ALA A 279 -32.74 12.41 -28.04
CA ALA A 279 -32.87 13.49 -29.01
C ALA A 279 -32.31 13.06 -30.36
N CYS A 280 -32.74 13.70 -31.42
CA CYS A 280 -32.20 13.51 -32.76
C CYS A 280 -31.80 14.85 -33.38
N SER A 281 -30.94 14.81 -34.39
CA SER A 281 -30.50 15.98 -35.14
C SER A 281 -30.38 15.61 -36.62
N THR A 282 -30.90 16.47 -37.50
CA THR A 282 -30.78 16.34 -38.96
C THR A 282 -29.78 17.33 -39.58
N ASP A 283 -29.09 18.11 -38.73
CA ASP A 283 -28.17 19.18 -39.07
C ASP A 283 -26.78 18.96 -38.45
N ASP A 284 -26.35 17.70 -38.43
CA ASP A 284 -25.04 17.25 -37.91
C ASP A 284 -24.74 17.61 -36.46
N GLY A 285 -25.78 17.73 -35.63
CA GLY A 285 -25.69 18.00 -34.20
C GLY A 285 -25.75 19.46 -33.81
N ALA A 286 -26.04 20.38 -34.74
CA ALA A 286 -26.20 21.80 -34.45
C ALA A 286 -27.48 22.06 -33.63
N ILE A 287 -28.60 21.41 -33.97
CA ILE A 287 -29.86 21.48 -33.22
C ILE A 287 -30.30 20.09 -32.83
N TRP A 288 -30.58 19.91 -31.54
CA TRP A 288 -31.09 18.65 -30.99
C TRP A 288 -32.58 18.77 -30.69
N ILE A 289 -33.34 17.85 -31.27
CA ILE A 289 -34.78 17.82 -31.21
C ILE A 289 -35.21 16.59 -30.40
N ASP A 290 -36.06 16.77 -29.39
CA ASP A 290 -36.49 15.70 -28.49
C ASP A 290 -37.22 14.57 -29.25
N VAL A 291 -36.93 13.31 -28.94
CA VAL A 291 -37.67 12.14 -29.44
C VAL A 291 -38.49 11.61 -28.26
N PRO A 292 -39.80 11.94 -28.19
CA PRO A 292 -40.59 11.66 -27.00
C PRO A 292 -40.74 10.16 -26.77
N PHE A 293 -40.91 9.81 -25.49
CA PHE A 293 -41.27 8.47 -25.06
C PHE A 293 -42.61 8.06 -25.66
N ASP A 294 -42.68 6.83 -26.18
CA ASP A 294 -43.89 6.24 -26.77
C ASP A 294 -44.44 5.13 -25.87
N SER A 295 -43.61 4.15 -25.52
CA SER A 295 -44.04 2.97 -24.76
C SER A 295 -42.87 2.26 -24.10
N SER A 296 -43.19 1.40 -23.13
CA SER A 296 -42.22 0.53 -22.45
C SER A 296 -42.74 -0.90 -22.32
N SER A 297 -41.83 -1.87 -22.30
CA SER A 297 -42.17 -3.24 -21.89
C SER A 297 -42.49 -3.31 -20.40
N ALA A 298 -43.03 -4.46 -19.96
CA ALA A 298 -43.01 -4.80 -18.54
C ALA A 298 -41.55 -4.96 -18.06
N GLN A 299 -41.28 -4.55 -16.82
CA GLN A 299 -39.96 -4.69 -16.21
C GLN A 299 -39.63 -6.17 -16.02
N THR A 300 -38.49 -6.61 -16.55
CA THR A 300 -38.02 -7.99 -16.40
C THR A 300 -36.60 -7.96 -15.85
N ALA A 301 -36.40 -8.54 -14.66
CA ALA A 301 -35.10 -8.60 -13.99
C ALA A 301 -34.38 -7.23 -13.82
N GLY A 302 -35.14 -6.14 -13.65
CA GLY A 302 -34.57 -4.80 -13.43
C GLY A 302 -34.37 -3.97 -14.69
N ASP A 303 -34.51 -4.57 -15.87
CA ASP A 303 -34.40 -3.89 -17.16
C ASP A 303 -35.78 -3.67 -17.80
N VAL A 304 -35.91 -2.57 -18.53
CA VAL A 304 -37.09 -2.19 -19.33
C VAL A 304 -36.68 -1.91 -20.76
N GLU A 305 -37.46 -2.40 -21.72
CA GLU A 305 -37.31 -1.96 -23.12
C GLU A 305 -38.13 -0.69 -23.31
N LEU A 306 -37.46 0.39 -23.74
CA LEU A 306 -38.06 1.70 -23.95
C LEU A 306 -38.12 2.00 -25.45
N THR A 307 -39.28 2.45 -25.90
CA THR A 307 -39.51 2.89 -27.27
C THR A 307 -39.78 4.39 -27.28
N HIS A 308 -39.05 5.11 -28.13
CA HIS A 308 -39.20 6.54 -28.38
C HIS A 308 -39.50 6.75 -29.87
N LYS A 309 -40.41 7.67 -30.19
CA LYS A 309 -40.83 7.91 -31.58
C LYS A 309 -40.93 9.38 -31.91
N ARG A 310 -40.55 9.73 -33.14
CA ARG A 310 -40.77 11.07 -33.68
C ARG A 310 -41.05 11.01 -35.17
N THR A 311 -41.98 11.84 -35.64
CA THR A 311 -42.31 12.04 -37.06
C THR A 311 -41.96 13.47 -37.48
N GLY A 312 -42.08 13.77 -38.77
CA GLY A 312 -41.85 15.11 -39.32
C GLY A 312 -40.36 15.50 -39.36
N LEU A 313 -39.47 14.52 -39.50
CA LEU A 313 -38.05 14.75 -39.71
C LEU A 313 -37.80 15.25 -41.14
N ALA A 314 -36.91 16.24 -41.28
CA ALA A 314 -36.49 16.78 -42.55
C ALA A 314 -34.96 16.88 -42.58
N GLY A 315 -34.33 16.29 -43.61
CA GLY A 315 -32.89 16.27 -43.80
C GLY A 315 -32.43 15.07 -44.62
N ALA A 316 -31.13 15.03 -44.95
CA ALA A 316 -30.54 13.90 -45.67
C ALA A 316 -30.11 12.77 -44.71
N ALA A 317 -29.64 13.13 -43.53
CA ALA A 317 -29.14 12.21 -42.52
C ALA A 317 -29.61 12.61 -41.12
N LEU A 318 -29.48 11.69 -40.17
CA LEU A 318 -29.91 11.82 -38.79
C LEU A 318 -28.84 11.28 -37.83
N ARG A 319 -28.60 11.97 -36.72
CA ARG A 319 -27.89 11.44 -35.56
C ARG A 319 -28.85 11.31 -34.38
N LEU A 320 -28.63 10.32 -33.54
CA LEU A 320 -29.30 10.17 -32.25
C LEU A 320 -28.36 10.55 -31.12
N ARG A 321 -28.92 11.15 -30.08
CA ARG A 321 -28.25 11.41 -28.81
C ARG A 321 -29.05 10.81 -27.69
N LEU A 322 -28.39 9.96 -26.91
CA LEU A 322 -28.89 9.49 -25.63
C LEU A 322 -28.13 10.23 -24.53
N ARG A 323 -28.86 11.01 -23.74
CA ARG A 323 -28.32 11.63 -22.53
C ARG A 323 -28.80 10.84 -21.32
N LEU A 324 -27.88 10.16 -20.68
CA LEU A 324 -28.09 9.38 -19.46
C LEU A 324 -27.91 10.32 -18.28
N LEU A 325 -28.92 10.46 -17.43
CA LEU A 325 -28.91 11.31 -16.25
C LEU A 325 -29.01 10.44 -15.00
N GLY A 326 -28.17 10.69 -14.02
CA GLY A 326 -28.15 9.91 -12.79
C GLY A 326 -27.49 10.64 -11.63
N ASN A 327 -27.19 9.89 -10.59
CA ASN A 327 -26.45 10.34 -9.42
C ASN A 327 -25.59 9.20 -8.89
N THR A 328 -24.87 9.45 -7.79
CA THR A 328 -23.99 8.47 -7.14
C THR A 328 -24.69 7.13 -6.90
N ASN A 329 -25.95 7.16 -6.42
CA ASN A 329 -26.74 6.00 -6.02
C ASN A 329 -27.65 5.44 -7.13
N ALA A 330 -27.95 6.23 -8.16
CA ALA A 330 -28.83 5.85 -9.26
C ALA A 330 -28.09 6.02 -10.60
N ARG A 331 -27.44 4.94 -11.03
CA ARG A 331 -26.65 4.93 -12.26
C ARG A 331 -27.44 4.30 -13.41
N PRO A 332 -27.86 5.09 -14.42
CA PRO A 332 -28.56 4.54 -15.58
C PRO A 332 -27.61 3.68 -16.42
N LYS A 333 -28.13 2.60 -17.00
CA LYS A 333 -27.42 1.79 -18.00
C LYS A 333 -28.32 1.59 -19.20
N VAL A 334 -27.74 1.65 -20.40
CA VAL A 334 -28.44 1.41 -21.67
C VAL A 334 -27.68 0.36 -22.47
N ARG A 335 -28.40 -0.57 -23.08
CA ARG A 335 -27.88 -1.63 -23.96
C ARG A 335 -28.84 -1.88 -25.12
N ASN A 336 -28.36 -2.60 -26.14
CA ASN A 336 -29.15 -3.03 -27.30
C ASN A 336 -29.91 -1.88 -28.01
N LEU A 337 -29.23 -0.75 -28.20
CA LEU A 337 -29.79 0.40 -28.93
C LEU A 337 -30.06 0.03 -30.39
N ARG A 338 -31.31 0.25 -30.81
CA ARG A 338 -31.82 0.04 -32.17
C ARG A 338 -32.53 1.31 -32.62
N ALA A 339 -32.35 1.66 -33.88
CA ALA A 339 -33.02 2.78 -34.52
C ALA A 339 -33.56 2.35 -35.86
N VAL A 340 -34.84 2.62 -36.11
CA VAL A 340 -35.55 2.29 -37.35
C VAL A 340 -36.11 3.57 -37.94
N ILE A 341 -35.72 3.86 -39.18
CA ILE A 341 -36.23 4.99 -39.96
C ILE A 341 -37.42 4.50 -40.78
N LEU A 342 -38.51 5.26 -40.74
CA LEU A 342 -39.78 4.97 -41.39
C LEU A 342 -40.18 6.12 -42.33
#